data_AF-A0A5S6QB30-F1
#
_entry.id   AF-A0A5S6QB30-F1
#
_cell.length_a   1.000
_cell.length_b   1.000
_cell.length_c   1.000
_cell.angle_alpha   90.00
_cell.angle_beta   90.00
_cell.angle_gamma   90.00
#
_symmetry.space_group_name_H-M   'P 1'
#
loop_
_entity.id
_entity.type
_entity.pdbx_description
1 polymer ?
#
loop_
_entity_poly.entity_id
_entity_poly.type
_entity_poly.pdbx_seq_one_letter_code
_entity_poly.pdbx_strand_id
1 'polypeptide(L)'
;MLGLWLRTFSGLALLHVALLLRRFTWVLKHGLPLPATPTGMSQRSPWEEKIFQCYEVVEHDDEHVLPSGLLILLCDVEGFGRAFDVIEVASDVAHNEFLLPEKAVYASEFNQRLYSISPEKMAAKGVVN
;
A
#
# COMPACT_ATOMS: atom_id res chain seq x y z
N MET A 1 15.26 51.05 -0.49
CA MET A 1 14.53 50.26 0.53
C MET A 1 13.14 49.98 0.00
N LEU A 2 12.77 48.71 -0.19
CA LEU A 2 11.45 48.12 -0.52
C LEU A 2 11.75 46.91 -1.43
N GLY A 3 11.41 45.67 -1.12
CA GLY A 3 10.77 45.05 0.04
C GLY A 3 10.82 43.55 -0.24
N LEU A 4 11.46 42.80 0.65
CA LEU A 4 11.41 41.34 0.67
C LEU A 4 9.97 40.94 1.01
N TRP A 5 9.25 40.28 0.11
CA TRP A 5 8.07 39.48 0.46
C TRP A 5 8.17 38.14 -0.25
N LEU A 6 8.86 37.22 0.43
CA LEU A 6 8.81 35.80 0.13
C LEU A 6 7.65 35.18 0.91
N ARG A 7 6.82 34.43 0.17
CA ARG A 7 6.14 33.19 0.56
C ARG A 7 5.59 33.10 1.98
N THR A 8 4.27 32.92 2.10
CA THR A 8 3.68 31.88 2.98
C THR A 8 2.18 31.75 2.72
N PHE A 9 1.74 31.01 1.70
CA PHE A 9 0.37 30.46 1.67
C PHE A 9 0.34 29.25 0.72
N SER A 10 0.84 28.10 1.16
CA SER A 10 0.75 26.85 0.40
C SER A 10 0.71 25.57 1.26
N GLY A 11 0.85 25.66 2.59
CA GLY A 11 0.91 24.46 3.45
C GLY A 11 -0.46 23.86 3.78
N LEU A 12 -1.47 24.68 4.07
CA LEU A 12 -2.77 24.22 4.57
C LEU A 12 -3.67 23.57 3.51
N ALA A 13 -3.57 24.03 2.25
CA ALA A 13 -4.33 23.47 1.14
C ALA A 13 -3.82 22.07 0.74
N LEU A 14 -2.50 21.87 0.78
CA LEU A 14 -1.85 20.59 0.49
C LEU A 14 -2.19 19.53 1.54
N LEU A 15 -2.25 19.93 2.82
CA LEU A 15 -2.62 19.02 3.93
C LEU A 15 -4.08 18.55 3.84
N HIS A 16 -5.00 19.44 3.47
CA HIS A 16 -6.43 19.09 3.31
C HIS A 16 -6.67 18.13 2.14
N VAL A 17 -5.95 18.27 1.03
CA VAL A 17 -6.04 17.33 -0.10
C VAL A 17 -5.43 15.98 0.27
N ALA A 18 -4.32 15.96 1.03
CA ALA A 18 -3.68 14.73 1.50
C ALA A 18 -4.59 13.90 2.42
N LEU A 19 -5.37 14.54 3.30
CA LEU A 19 -6.32 13.85 4.18
C LEU A 19 -7.50 13.22 3.43
N LEU A 20 -7.96 13.84 2.33
CA LEU A 20 -9.08 13.32 1.52
C LEU A 20 -8.68 12.15 0.61
N LEU A 21 -7.38 11.93 0.38
CA LEU A 21 -6.86 10.84 -0.44
C LEU A 21 -6.56 9.57 0.34
N ARG A 22 -6.52 9.65 1.69
CA ARG A 22 -6.25 8.49 2.54
C ARG A 22 -7.49 7.58 2.56
N ARG A 23 -7.39 6.43 1.88
CA ARG A 23 -8.40 5.38 1.92
C ARG A 23 -8.24 4.61 3.22
N PHE A 24 -9.35 4.33 3.89
CA PHE A 24 -9.41 3.55 5.11
C PHE A 24 -10.26 2.32 4.87
N THR A 25 -9.71 1.15 5.14
CA THR A 25 -10.46 -0.10 5.23
C THR A 25 -10.74 -0.43 6.69
N TRP A 26 -11.97 -0.89 6.94
CA TRP A 26 -12.44 -1.29 8.25
C TRP A 26 -12.88 -2.75 8.16
N VAL A 27 -12.34 -3.61 9.01
CA VAL A 27 -12.78 -4.99 9.14
C VAL A 27 -13.82 -5.05 10.24
N LEU A 28 -15.02 -5.52 9.89
CA LEU A 28 -16.15 -5.60 10.80
C LEU A 28 -16.53 -7.07 11.04
N LYS A 29 -16.97 -7.38 12.25
CA LYS A 29 -17.65 -8.64 12.57
C LYS A 29 -19.01 -8.37 13.17
N HIS A 30 -19.92 -9.33 13.08
CA HIS A 30 -21.21 -9.21 13.76
C HIS A 30 -21.01 -9.18 15.27
N GLY A 31 -21.57 -8.17 15.93
CA GLY A 31 -21.46 -8.02 17.39
C GLY A 31 -22.36 -8.98 18.18
N LEU A 32 -23.29 -9.66 17.50
CA LEU A 32 -24.16 -10.67 18.07
C LEU A 32 -24.04 -11.98 17.27
N PRO A 33 -24.15 -13.15 17.91
CA PRO A 33 -24.11 -14.43 17.20
C PRO A 33 -25.31 -14.55 16.26
N LEU A 34 -25.04 -14.79 14.98
CA LEU A 34 -26.06 -15.01 13.96
C LEU A 34 -26.25 -16.51 13.70
N PRO A 35 -27.48 -16.95 13.37
CA PRO A 35 -27.70 -18.32 12.93
C PRO A 35 -26.94 -18.59 11.63
N ALA A 36 -26.33 -19.77 11.51
CA ALA A 36 -25.63 -20.17 10.30
C ALA A 36 -26.61 -20.29 9.13
N THR A 37 -26.23 -19.76 7.96
CA THR A 37 -27.00 -19.94 6.73
C THR A 37 -26.96 -21.43 6.35
N PRO A 38 -28.11 -22.12 6.24
CA PRO A 38 -28.14 -23.52 5.84
C PRO A 38 -27.49 -23.74 4.47
N THR A 39 -26.82 -24.88 4.29
CA THR A 39 -26.16 -25.22 3.03
C THR A 39 -27.15 -25.25 1.87
N GLY A 40 -26.82 -24.55 0.78
CA GLY A 40 -27.68 -24.46 -0.42
C GLY A 40 -28.79 -23.42 -0.31
N MET A 41 -28.95 -22.75 0.84
CA MET A 41 -29.87 -21.62 1.00
C MET A 41 -29.12 -20.30 0.82
N SER A 42 -29.85 -19.27 0.40
CA SER A 42 -29.33 -17.91 0.37
C SER A 42 -29.25 -17.33 1.78
N GLN A 43 -28.27 -16.47 2.01
CA GLN A 43 -28.16 -15.70 3.25
C GLN A 43 -29.38 -14.80 3.42
N ARG A 44 -29.86 -14.69 4.67
CA ARG A 44 -31.02 -13.84 5.02
C ARG A 44 -30.74 -12.37 4.73
N SER A 45 -31.79 -11.62 4.43
CA SER A 45 -31.69 -10.20 4.12
C SER A 45 -31.25 -9.41 5.37
N PRO A 46 -30.28 -8.48 5.27
CA PRO A 46 -29.89 -7.62 6.39
C PRO A 46 -31.05 -6.77 6.94
N TRP A 47 -32.09 -6.53 6.13
CA TRP A 47 -33.26 -5.73 6.50
C TRP A 47 -34.31 -6.49 7.30
N GLU A 48 -34.17 -7.80 7.42
CA GLU A 48 -35.16 -8.65 8.10
C GLU A 48 -35.13 -8.47 9.62
N GLU A 49 -33.93 -8.41 10.21
CA GLU A 49 -33.75 -8.23 11.65
C GLU A 49 -32.64 -7.23 11.94
N LYS A 50 -32.83 -6.37 12.95
CA LYS A 50 -31.84 -5.35 13.34
C LYS A 50 -30.49 -5.97 13.74
N ILE A 51 -30.51 -7.18 14.31
CA ILE A 51 -29.29 -7.89 14.72
C ILE A 51 -28.36 -8.19 13.54
N PHE A 52 -28.88 -8.32 12.31
CA PHE A 52 -28.08 -8.54 11.10
C PHE A 52 -27.31 -7.30 10.65
N GLN A 53 -27.57 -6.14 11.26
CA GLN A 53 -26.89 -4.88 10.97
C GLN A 53 -26.01 -4.41 12.14
N CYS A 54 -25.92 -5.22 13.21
CA CYS A 54 -25.09 -4.91 14.37
C CYS A 54 -23.66 -5.41 14.13
N TYR A 55 -22.73 -4.48 13.96
CA TYR A 55 -21.31 -4.75 13.75
C TYR A 55 -20.45 -4.15 14.85
N GLU A 56 -19.34 -4.81 15.13
CA GLU A 56 -18.24 -4.30 15.94
C GLU A 56 -16.96 -4.24 15.08
N VAL A 57 -16.12 -3.25 15.37
CA VAL A 57 -14.84 -3.08 14.68
C VAL A 57 -13.87 -4.14 15.17
N VAL A 58 -13.25 -4.84 14.23
CA VAL A 58 -12.21 -5.84 14.50
C VAL A 58 -10.84 -5.22 14.30
N GLU A 59 -10.68 -4.50 13.19
CA GLU A 59 -9.40 -3.96 12.73
C GLU A 59 -9.66 -2.75 11.84
N HIS A 60 -8.69 -1.84 11.76
CA HIS A 60 -8.69 -0.74 10.82
C HIS A 60 -7.29 -0.50 10.25
N ASP A 61 -7.22 -0.05 8.99
CA ASP A 61 -5.98 0.06 8.20
C ASP A 61 -4.89 0.93 8.82
N ASP A 62 -5.22 1.87 9.71
CA ASP A 62 -4.25 2.73 10.40
C ASP A 62 -3.21 1.94 11.23
N GLU A 63 -3.55 0.72 11.62
CA GLU A 63 -2.68 -0.16 12.38
C GLU A 63 -1.70 -0.95 11.50
N HIS A 64 -1.92 -0.98 10.18
CA HIS A 64 -1.15 -1.80 9.26
C HIS A 64 -0.05 -0.98 8.56
N VAL A 65 1.20 -1.34 8.85
CA VAL A 65 2.35 -0.91 8.06
C VAL A 65 2.36 -1.74 6.78
N LEU A 66 2.28 -1.09 5.62
CA LEU A 66 2.39 -1.79 4.35
C LEU A 66 3.76 -2.44 4.23
N PRO A 67 3.83 -3.71 3.77
CA PRO A 67 5.10 -4.40 3.64
C PRO A 67 5.98 -3.74 2.58
N SER A 68 7.29 -3.74 2.82
CA SER A 68 8.26 -3.30 1.84
C SER A 68 8.15 -4.09 0.54
N GLY A 69 8.34 -3.41 -0.58
CA GLY A 69 8.30 -4.00 -1.91
C GLY A 69 9.69 -4.22 -2.48
N LEU A 70 9.88 -5.37 -3.16
CA LEU A 70 11.08 -5.64 -3.94
C LEU A 70 10.94 -5.07 -5.35
N LEU A 71 11.90 -4.25 -5.76
CA LEU A 71 11.95 -3.60 -7.06
C LEU A 71 13.27 -3.92 -7.80
N ILE A 72 13.20 -3.97 -9.13
CA ILE A 72 14.35 -4.04 -10.03
C ILE A 72 14.57 -2.65 -10.60
N LEU A 73 15.75 -2.05 -10.37
CA LEU A 73 16.11 -0.76 -10.94
C LEU A 73 16.27 -0.84 -12.45
N LEU A 74 15.72 0.13 -13.19
CA LEU A 74 15.89 0.26 -14.65
C LEU A 74 17.05 1.19 -15.03
N CYS A 75 17.49 2.03 -14.09
CA CYS A 75 18.60 2.96 -14.26
C CYS A 75 19.42 3.05 -12.97
N ASP A 76 20.59 3.70 -13.04
CA ASP A 76 21.40 3.97 -11.86
C ASP A 76 20.69 5.03 -10.98
N VAL A 77 20.57 4.74 -9.69
CA VAL A 77 19.92 5.64 -8.72
C VAL A 77 20.85 5.86 -7.54
N GLU A 78 21.27 7.10 -7.34
CA GLU A 78 22.17 7.50 -6.26
C GLU A 78 21.59 7.12 -4.89
N GLY A 79 22.41 6.48 -4.06
CA GLY A 79 22.00 6.01 -2.74
C GLY A 79 21.26 4.68 -2.71
N PHE A 80 20.83 4.15 -3.86
CA PHE A 80 20.08 2.89 -3.94
C PHE A 80 20.82 1.76 -4.66
N GLY A 81 21.39 2.01 -5.84
CA GLY A 81 22.06 0.97 -6.61
C GLY A 81 22.23 1.29 -8.09
N ARG A 82 22.68 0.29 -8.85
CA ARG A 82 22.85 0.38 -10.31
C ARG A 82 21.66 -0.23 -11.03
N ALA A 83 21.56 0.03 -12.33
CA ALA A 83 20.58 -0.62 -13.19
C ALA A 83 20.65 -2.16 -13.02
N PHE A 84 19.47 -2.78 -12.93
CA PHE A 84 19.24 -4.21 -12.69
C PHE A 84 19.69 -4.74 -11.33
N ASP A 85 19.93 -3.86 -10.36
CA ASP A 85 19.96 -4.27 -8.96
C ASP A 85 18.55 -4.40 -8.39
N VAL A 86 18.42 -5.32 -7.43
CA VAL A 86 17.20 -5.54 -6.67
C VAL A 86 17.30 -4.75 -5.37
N ILE A 87 16.29 -3.93 -5.08
CA ILE A 87 16.20 -3.15 -3.87
C ILE A 87 14.90 -3.47 -3.14
N GLU A 88 14.94 -3.35 -1.82
CA GLU A 88 13.76 -3.43 -0.95
C GLU A 88 13.51 -2.04 -0.37
N VAL A 89 12.30 -1.51 -0.57
CA VAL A 89 11.93 -0.17 -0.10
C VAL A 89 10.49 -0.18 0.42
N ALA A 90 10.18 0.75 1.34
CA ALA A 90 8.83 0.94 1.84
C ALA A 90 7.84 1.25 0.70
N SER A 91 6.57 0.84 0.83
CA SER A 91 5.63 0.89 -0.29
C SER A 91 5.32 2.31 -0.79
N ASP A 92 5.35 3.30 0.10
CA ASP A 92 5.18 4.71 -0.23
C ASP A 92 6.34 5.23 -1.10
N VAL A 93 7.58 4.89 -0.72
CA VAL A 93 8.79 5.20 -1.49
C VAL A 93 8.78 4.44 -2.82
N ALA A 94 8.44 3.15 -2.81
CA ALA A 94 8.32 2.32 -4.01
C ALA A 94 7.41 2.98 -5.05
N HIS A 95 6.21 3.37 -4.62
CA HIS A 95 5.20 3.94 -5.49
C HIS A 95 5.64 5.32 -6.01
N ASN A 96 5.97 6.25 -5.10
CA ASN A 96 6.13 7.65 -5.44
C ASN A 96 7.48 7.98 -6.09
N GLU A 97 8.56 7.33 -5.67
CA GLU A 97 9.92 7.69 -6.11
C GLU A 97 10.46 6.80 -7.24
N PHE A 98 9.94 5.57 -7.35
CA PHE A 98 10.46 4.57 -8.29
C PHE A 98 9.48 4.15 -9.37
N LEU A 99 8.27 3.71 -9.00
CA LEU A 99 7.30 3.16 -9.95
C LEU A 99 6.62 4.25 -10.79
N LEU A 100 6.09 5.30 -10.16
CA LEU A 100 5.48 6.42 -10.90
C LEU A 100 6.46 7.11 -11.85
N PRO A 101 7.72 7.36 -11.45
CA PRO A 101 8.71 7.95 -12.34
C PRO A 101 9.37 6.94 -13.30
N GLU A 102 8.92 5.68 -13.32
CA GLU A 102 9.45 4.61 -14.19
C GLU A 102 10.95 4.31 -14.02
N LYS A 103 11.51 4.55 -12.82
CA LYS A 103 12.91 4.25 -12.50
C LYS A 103 13.14 2.79 -12.12
N ALA A 104 12.08 2.10 -11.71
CA ALA A 104 12.13 0.69 -11.34
C ALA A 104 10.85 -0.02 -11.72
N VAL A 105 10.87 -1.34 -11.68
CA VAL A 105 9.70 -2.21 -11.83
C VAL A 105 9.60 -3.15 -10.64
N TYR A 106 8.41 -3.71 -10.41
CA TYR A 106 8.28 -4.80 -9.43
C TYR A 106 9.19 -5.97 -9.78
N ALA A 107 9.81 -6.58 -8.77
CA ALA A 107 10.59 -7.79 -8.90
C ALA A 107 9.69 -9.05 -9.05
N SER A 108 8.70 -8.99 -9.95
CA SER A 108 7.83 -10.11 -10.30
C SER A 108 8.60 -11.18 -11.07
N GLU A 109 8.13 -12.44 -11.05
CA GLU A 109 8.76 -13.51 -11.84
C GLU A 109 8.89 -13.16 -13.33
N PHE A 110 7.89 -12.45 -13.87
CA PHE A 110 7.92 -11.97 -15.25
C PHE A 110 9.08 -11.00 -15.48
N ASN A 111 9.24 -9.98 -14.65
CA ASN A 111 10.31 -8.99 -14.79
C ASN A 111 11.69 -9.57 -14.48
N GLN A 112 11.77 -10.49 -13.51
CA GLN A 112 13.02 -11.22 -13.23
C GLN A 112 13.52 -11.95 -14.48
N ARG A 113 12.62 -12.64 -15.22
CA ARG A 113 12.95 -13.30 -16.49
C ARG A 113 13.29 -12.28 -17.58
N LEU A 114 12.49 -11.22 -17.72
CA LEU A 114 12.67 -10.18 -18.74
C LEU A 114 14.05 -9.50 -18.63
N TYR A 115 14.48 -9.19 -17.41
CA TYR A 115 15.76 -8.52 -17.14
C TYR A 115 16.89 -9.47 -16.74
N SER A 116 16.68 -10.79 -16.87
CA SER A 116 17.69 -11.81 -16.55
C SER A 116 18.29 -11.68 -15.14
N ILE A 117 17.44 -11.39 -14.15
CA ILE A 117 17.84 -11.24 -12.75
C ILE A 117 18.15 -12.61 -12.17
N SER A 118 19.34 -12.77 -11.58
CA SER A 118 19.75 -14.03 -10.98
C SER A 118 18.98 -14.31 -9.67
N PRO A 119 18.71 -15.58 -9.32
CA PRO A 119 18.12 -15.94 -8.03
C PRO A 119 18.95 -15.45 -6.84
N GLU A 120 20.27 -15.36 -6.98
CA GLU A 120 21.18 -14.85 -5.96
C GLU A 120 20.92 -13.36 -5.65
N LYS A 121 20.65 -12.54 -6.67
CA LYS A 121 20.29 -11.13 -6.48
C LYS A 121 18.96 -10.97 -5.75
N MET A 122 18.02 -11.89 -5.97
CA MET A 122 16.73 -11.92 -5.26
C MET A 122 16.91 -12.36 -3.79
N ALA A 123 17.73 -13.38 -3.54
CA ALA A 123 17.98 -13.92 -2.20
C ALA A 123 18.76 -12.96 -1.30
N ALA A 124 19.66 -12.14 -1.86
CA ALA A 124 20.46 -11.18 -1.11
C ALA A 124 19.64 -10.05 -0.43
N LYS A 125 18.36 -9.89 -0.78
CA LYS A 125 17.47 -8.85 -0.26
C LYS A 125 16.21 -9.38 0.43
N GLY A 126 15.90 -10.67 0.29
CA GLY A 126 14.81 -11.31 1.04
C GLY A 126 15.28 -11.80 2.41
N VAL A 127 15.58 -10.90 3.36
CA VAL A 127 15.65 -11.29 4.77
C VAL A 127 14.27 -11.09 5.38
N VAL A 128 13.47 -12.14 5.29
CA VAL A 128 12.25 -12.32 6.06
C VAL A 128 12.63 -12.39 7.54
N ASN A 129 12.14 -11.44 8.34
CA ASN A 129 11.83 -11.65 9.76
C ASN A 129 10.43 -11.11 10.01
#